data_AF-A0A820X427-F1
#
_entry.id   AF-A0A820X427-F1
#
_cell.length_a   1.000
_cell.length_b   1.000
_cell.length_c   1.000
_cell.angle_alpha   90.00
_cell.angle_beta   90.00
_cell.angle_gamma   90.00
#
_symmetry.space_group_name_H-M   'P 1'
#
loop_
_entity.id
_entity.type
_entity.pdbx_description
1 polymer ?
#
loop_
_entity_poly.entity_id
_entity_poly.type
_entity_poly.pdbx_seq_one_letter_code
_entity_poly.pdbx_strand_id
1 'polypeptide(L)'
;MLLEERRTQGEKDREVARLKSDQVKDEKRRYDERHWTDKTLEEMVDRDWRIFKEDYNITTRGGNIPHPLRSWAEAGLEKGVIDVIEAAGYKEPTPIQRQAIPIGLQNRDVI
;
A
#
# COMPACT_ATOMS: atom_id res chain seq x y z
N MET A 1 39.87 0.92 40.92
CA MET A 1 38.84 1.77 41.53
C MET A 1 37.58 1.56 40.71
N LEU A 2 36.82 0.51 41.03
CA LEU A 2 35.61 0.09 40.31
C LEU A 2 34.45 0.97 40.75
N LEU A 3 34.17 2.00 39.95
CA LEU A 3 32.89 2.70 39.98
C LEU A 3 32.04 2.18 38.81
N GLU A 4 31.76 0.87 38.80
CA GLU A 4 30.66 0.37 37.98
C GLU A 4 29.38 0.79 38.71
N GLU A 5 28.91 1.96 38.30
CA GLU A 5 27.72 2.62 38.82
C GLU A 5 26.59 1.61 38.94
N ARG A 6 26.12 1.39 40.17
CA ARG A 6 24.85 0.71 40.43
C ARG A 6 23.75 1.62 39.89
N ARG A 7 23.53 1.56 38.57
CA ARG A 7 22.34 2.11 37.92
C ARG A 7 21.14 1.73 38.76
N THR A 8 20.40 2.74 39.19
CA THR A 8 19.20 2.52 39.99
C THR A 8 18.24 1.65 39.17
N GLN A 9 17.44 0.80 39.83
CA GLN A 9 16.51 -0.09 39.12
C GLN A 9 15.62 0.70 38.14
N GLY A 10 15.20 1.91 38.53
CA GLY A 10 14.39 2.78 37.68
C GLY A 10 15.09 3.28 36.40
N GLU A 11 16.41 3.45 36.39
CA GLU A 11 17.16 3.80 35.18
C GLU A 11 17.24 2.62 34.21
N LYS A 12 17.42 1.41 34.73
CA LYS A 12 17.41 0.17 33.93
C LYS A 12 16.04 -0.06 33.30
N ASP A 13 14.96 0.12 34.06
CA ASP A 13 13.59 -0.07 33.57
C ASP A 13 13.24 0.94 32.46
N ARG A 14 13.67 2.21 32.59
CA ARG A 14 13.51 3.25 31.56
C ARG A 14 14.26 2.92 30.28
N GLU A 15 15.49 2.42 30.39
CA GLU A 15 16.28 2.06 29.22
C GLU A 15 15.71 0.84 28.49
N VAL A 16 15.25 -0.18 29.23
CA VAL A 16 14.54 -1.34 28.65
C VAL A 16 13.25 -0.89 27.95
N ALA A 17 12.49 0.04 28.53
CA ALA A 17 11.30 0.59 27.90
C ALA A 17 11.63 1.35 26.61
N ARG A 18 12.72 2.12 26.58
CA ARG A 18 13.18 2.82 25.36
C ARG A 18 13.56 1.83 24.26
N LEU A 19 14.38 0.84 24.58
CA LEU A 19 14.81 -0.19 23.64
C LEU A 19 13.63 -0.97 23.05
N LYS A 20 12.63 -1.32 23.88
CA LYS A 20 11.39 -1.95 23.40
C LYS A 20 10.60 -1.02 22.48
N SER A 21 10.50 0.27 22.80
CA SER A 21 9.81 1.23 21.92
C SER A 21 10.51 1.39 20.57
N ASP A 22 11.85 1.42 20.56
CA ASP A 22 12.63 1.53 19.34
C ASP A 22 12.48 0.26 18.47
N GLN A 23 12.48 -0.94 19.08
CA GLN A 23 12.19 -2.19 18.37
C GLN A 23 10.81 -2.20 17.70
N VAL A 24 9.76 -1.79 18.42
CA VAL A 24 8.39 -1.73 17.88
C VAL A 24 8.31 -0.74 16.70
N LYS A 25 9.00 0.40 16.78
CA LYS A 25 9.05 1.37 15.67
C LYS A 25 9.76 0.80 14.46
N ASP A 26 10.87 0.09 14.65
CA ASP A 26 11.62 -0.53 13.56
C ASP A 26 10.82 -1.66 12.89
N GLU A 27 10.12 -2.47 13.67
CA GLU A 27 9.22 -3.51 13.14
C GLU A 27 8.07 -2.90 12.34
N LYS A 28 7.44 -1.85 12.87
CA LYS A 28 6.40 -1.11 12.14
C LYS A 28 6.96 -0.51 10.85
N ARG A 29 8.15 0.06 10.88
CA ARG A 29 8.79 0.64 9.68
C ARG A 29 9.02 -0.43 8.62
N ARG A 30 9.55 -1.59 9.01
CA ARG A 30 9.73 -2.73 8.10
C ARG A 30 8.41 -3.22 7.52
N TYR A 31 7.34 -3.26 8.33
CA TYR A 31 6.01 -3.62 7.88
C TYR A 31 5.45 -2.63 6.85
N ASP A 32 5.64 -1.33 7.08
CA ASP A 32 5.17 -0.26 6.20
C ASP A 32 6.03 -0.15 4.92
N GLU A 33 7.29 -0.59 4.94
CA GLU A 33 8.21 -0.58 3.78
C GLU A 33 8.01 -1.75 2.80
N ARG A 34 7.17 -2.75 3.14
CA ARG A 34 6.86 -3.91 2.27
C ARG A 34 6.38 -3.48 0.89
N HIS A 35 6.58 -4.36 -0.10
CA HIS A 35 6.09 -4.12 -1.45
C HIS A 35 4.56 -4.13 -1.48
N TRP A 36 3.97 -3.37 -2.40
CA TRP A 36 2.51 -3.21 -2.46
C TRP A 36 1.77 -4.53 -2.74
N THR A 37 2.46 -5.50 -3.36
CA THR A 37 1.94 -6.85 -3.62
C THR A 37 1.65 -7.65 -2.35
N ASP A 38 2.33 -7.31 -1.24
CA ASP A 38 2.20 -8.00 0.05
C ASP A 38 1.26 -7.26 1.02
N LYS A 39 0.56 -6.24 0.52
CA LYS A 39 -0.32 -5.35 1.30
C LYS A 39 -1.78 -5.52 0.90
N THR A 40 -2.69 -5.36 1.86
CA THR A 40 -4.13 -5.22 1.54
C THR A 40 -4.41 -3.84 0.96
N LEU A 41 -5.62 -3.62 0.44
CA LEU A 41 -5.98 -2.33 -0.15
C LEU A 41 -6.01 -1.23 0.91
N GLU A 42 -6.45 -1.56 2.12
CA GLU A 42 -6.54 -0.65 3.27
C GLU A 42 -5.17 -0.23 3.80
N GLU A 43 -4.13 -1.03 3.54
CA GLU A 43 -2.75 -0.77 3.93
C GLU A 43 -1.98 0.08 2.90
N MET A 44 -2.55 0.28 1.71
CA MET A 44 -1.90 1.03 0.63
C MET A 44 -1.76 2.51 1.01
N VAL A 45 -0.53 3.00 1.02
CA VAL A 45 -0.23 4.44 1.18
C VAL A 45 0.22 5.07 -0.13
N ASP A 46 0.33 6.40 -0.17
CA ASP A 46 0.76 7.15 -1.36
C ASP A 46 2.09 6.66 -1.96
N ARG A 47 3.01 6.18 -1.12
CA ARG A 47 4.26 5.54 -1.57
C ARG A 47 3.98 4.29 -2.40
N ASP A 48 3.12 3.42 -1.93
CA ASP A 48 2.80 2.16 -2.58
C ASP A 48 2.12 2.41 -3.91
N TRP A 49 1.22 3.40 -3.98
CA TRP A 49 0.59 3.81 -5.24
C TRP A 49 1.56 4.41 -6.25
N ARG A 50 2.62 5.07 -5.78
CA ARG A 50 3.70 5.55 -6.67
C ARG A 50 4.48 4.37 -7.26
N ILE A 51 4.88 3.43 -6.41
CA ILE A 51 5.61 2.22 -6.84
C ILE A 51 4.74 1.39 -7.79
N PHE A 52 3.46 1.18 -7.46
CA PHE A 52 2.50 0.48 -8.31
C PHE A 52 2.45 1.09 -9.72
N LYS A 53 2.37 2.43 -9.81
CA LYS A 53 2.35 3.12 -11.10
C LYS A 53 3.68 2.98 -11.84
N GLU A 54 4.81 3.01 -11.14
CA GLU A 54 6.13 2.76 -11.73
C GLU A 54 6.25 1.34 -12.28
N ASP A 55 5.84 0.31 -11.52
CA ASP A 55 5.88 -1.10 -11.93
C ASP A 55 5.06 -1.39 -13.19
N TYR A 56 3.90 -0.74 -13.33
CA TYR A 56 3.03 -0.86 -14.50
C TYR A 56 3.27 0.22 -15.57
N ASN A 57 4.30 1.05 -15.39
CA ASN A 57 4.67 2.14 -16.31
C ASN A 57 3.50 3.11 -16.62
N ILE A 58 2.70 3.42 -15.59
CA ILE A 58 1.54 4.31 -15.64
C ILE A 58 1.96 5.73 -15.27
N THR A 59 1.72 6.68 -16.18
CA THR A 59 1.84 8.11 -15.90
C THR A 59 0.50 8.79 -16.14
N THR A 60 0.10 9.68 -15.24
CA THR A 60 -1.21 10.35 -15.28
C THR A 60 -1.05 11.86 -15.19
N ARG A 61 -1.91 12.60 -15.90
CA ARG A 61 -1.98 14.07 -15.81
C ARG A 61 -3.42 14.49 -15.50
N GLY A 62 -3.58 15.45 -14.59
CA GLY A 62 -4.90 15.93 -14.13
C GLY A 62 -5.02 15.95 -12.61
N GLY A 63 -6.04 16.65 -12.11
CA GLY A 63 -6.35 16.73 -10.67
C GLY A 63 -7.24 15.58 -10.19
N ASN A 64 -7.11 15.24 -8.91
CA ASN A 64 -7.94 14.25 -8.18
C ASN A 64 -8.14 12.96 -8.96
N ILE A 65 -7.04 12.35 -9.42
CA ILE A 65 -7.07 11.10 -10.19
C ILE A 65 -7.23 9.94 -9.21
N PRO A 66 -8.25 9.08 -9.35
CA PRO A 66 -8.42 7.90 -8.51
C PRO A 66 -7.24 6.93 -8.65
N HIS A 67 -6.98 6.16 -7.60
CA HIS A 67 -5.95 5.14 -7.62
C HIS A 67 -6.27 4.05 -8.65
N PRO A 68 -5.24 3.46 -9.30
CA PRO A 68 -5.44 2.39 -10.25
C PRO A 68 -5.88 1.08 -9.57
N LEU A 69 -6.57 0.21 -10.30
CA LEU A 69 -7.01 -1.09 -9.82
C LEU A 69 -5.84 -2.07 -9.67
N ARG A 70 -5.72 -2.75 -8.53
CA ARG A 70 -4.74 -3.83 -8.36
C ARG A 70 -5.30 -5.18 -8.84
N SER A 71 -6.61 -5.36 -8.83
CA SER A 71 -7.31 -6.51 -9.41
C SER A 71 -8.72 -6.14 -9.86
N TRP A 72 -9.40 -7.01 -10.61
CA TRP A 72 -10.79 -6.80 -11.03
C TRP A 72 -11.77 -6.71 -9.86
N ALA A 73 -11.50 -7.44 -8.76
CA ALA A 73 -12.34 -7.44 -7.57
C ALA A 73 -12.40 -6.06 -6.88
N GLU A 74 -11.37 -5.23 -7.06
CA GLU A 74 -11.31 -3.87 -6.49
C GLU A 74 -12.06 -2.84 -7.32
N ALA A 75 -12.58 -3.21 -8.51
CA ALA A 75 -13.21 -2.27 -9.43
C ALA A 75 -14.57 -1.73 -8.96
N GLY A 76 -15.19 -2.36 -7.96
CA GLY A 76 -16.54 -2.00 -7.51
C GLY A 76 -17.62 -2.19 -8.58
N LEU A 77 -17.33 -3.02 -9.60
CA LEU A 77 -18.27 -3.36 -10.66
C LEU A 77 -19.30 -4.37 -10.16
N GLU A 78 -20.47 -4.39 -10.81
CA GLU A 78 -21.48 -5.41 -10.54
C GLU A 78 -20.92 -6.81 -10.82
N LYS A 79 -21.33 -7.79 -10.00
CA LYS A 79 -20.85 -9.17 -10.10
C LYS A 79 -20.99 -9.74 -11.52
N GLY A 80 -22.09 -9.45 -12.22
CA GLY A 80 -22.31 -9.93 -13.58
C GLY A 80 -21.26 -9.43 -14.57
N VAL A 81 -20.70 -8.24 -14.37
CA VAL A 81 -19.62 -7.70 -15.20
C VAL A 81 -18.31 -8.42 -14.91
N ILE A 82 -17.99 -8.65 -13.62
CA ILE A 82 -16.80 -9.41 -13.20
C ILE A 82 -16.85 -10.84 -13.75
N ASP A 83 -18.00 -11.52 -13.64
CA ASP A 83 -18.19 -12.89 -14.13
C ASP A 83 -17.92 -12.96 -15.66
N VAL A 84 -18.33 -11.96 -16.44
CA VAL A 84 -18.07 -11.88 -17.88
C VAL A 84 -16.59 -11.64 -18.19
N ILE A 85 -15.92 -10.77 -17.43
CA ILE A 85 -14.48 -10.50 -17.58
C ILE A 85 -13.68 -11.80 -17.34
N GLU A 86 -14.01 -12.54 -16.28
CA GLU A 86 -13.40 -13.83 -15.95
C GLU A 86 -13.70 -14.88 -17.03
N ALA A 87 -14.95 -15.01 -17.47
CA ALA A 87 -15.36 -15.96 -18.51
C ALA A 87 -14.68 -15.68 -19.86
N ALA A 88 -14.41 -14.41 -20.18
CA ALA A 88 -13.65 -14.01 -21.36
C ALA A 88 -12.13 -14.26 -21.22
N GLY A 89 -11.65 -14.67 -20.04
CA GLY A 89 -10.26 -15.05 -19.79
C GLY A 89 -9.34 -13.89 -19.40
N TYR A 90 -9.88 -12.71 -19.10
CA TYR A 90 -9.08 -11.56 -18.64
C TYR A 90 -8.73 -11.70 -17.17
N LYS A 91 -7.66 -12.43 -16.87
CA LYS A 91 -7.23 -12.73 -15.49
C LYS A 91 -6.87 -11.49 -14.68
N GLU A 92 -6.16 -10.55 -15.32
CA GLU A 92 -5.63 -9.35 -14.68
C GLU A 92 -5.89 -8.13 -15.57
N PRO A 93 -6.19 -6.95 -15.00
CA PRO A 93 -6.30 -5.73 -15.79
C PRO A 93 -4.92 -5.33 -16.33
N THR A 94 -4.90 -4.89 -17.59
CA THR A 94 -3.72 -4.29 -18.22
C THR A 94 -3.45 -2.90 -17.64
N PRO A 95 -2.22 -2.33 -17.78
CA PRO A 95 -1.88 -1.02 -17.21
C PRO A 95 -2.90 0.09 -17.54
N ILE A 96 -3.38 0.16 -18.78
CA ILE A 96 -4.38 1.16 -19.17
C ILE A 96 -5.74 0.91 -18.52
N GLN A 97 -6.19 -0.34 -18.42
CA GLN A 97 -7.45 -0.70 -17.75
C GLN A 97 -7.40 -0.37 -16.26
N ARG A 98 -6.27 -0.64 -15.59
CA ARG A 98 -6.05 -0.36 -14.17
C ARG A 98 -6.34 1.11 -13.85
N GLN A 99 -5.89 2.03 -14.68
CA GLN A 99 -6.04 3.47 -14.42
C GLN A 99 -7.29 4.09 -15.06
N ALA A 100 -7.68 3.66 -16.25
CA ALA A 100 -8.80 4.27 -16.99
C ALA A 100 -10.17 3.88 -16.42
N ILE A 101 -10.34 2.64 -15.95
CA ILE A 101 -11.65 2.18 -15.44
C ILE A 101 -12.10 3.01 -14.23
N PRO A 102 -11.27 3.24 -13.18
CA PRO A 102 -11.66 4.09 -12.06
C PRO A 102 -12.02 5.53 -12.48
N ILE A 103 -11.36 6.08 -13.50
CA ILE A 103 -11.66 7.44 -14.00
C ILE A 103 -13.00 7.44 -14.76
N GLY A 104 -13.22 6.43 -15.61
CA GLY A 104 -14.45 6.27 -16.37
C GLY A 104 -15.68 6.05 -15.49
N LEU A 105 -15.53 5.31 -14.37
CA LEU A 105 -16.59 5.13 -13.38
C LEU A 105 -17.01 6.43 -12.67
N GLN A 106 -16.17 7.46 -12.71
CA GLN A 106 -16.49 8.82 -12.24
C GLN A 106 -17.09 9.71 -13.34
N ASN A 107 -17.40 9.15 -14.52
CA ASN A 107 -17.92 9.86 -15.69
C ASN A 107 -17.02 11.02 -16.14
N ARG A 108 -15.69 10.81 -16.08
CA ARG A 108 -14.66 11.76 -16.51
C ARG A 108 -14.06 11.35 -17.84
N ASP A 109 -13.73 12.34 -18.66
CA ASP A 109 -13.00 12.12 -19.91
C ASP A 109 -11.59 11.58 -19.66
N VAL A 110 -11.14 10.68 -20.53
CA VAL A 110 -9.81 10.05 -20.51
C VAL A 110 -9.21 10.11 -21.91
N ILE A 111 -7.92 10.44 -22.00
CA ILE A 111 -7.11 10.48 -23.22
C ILE A 111 -5.87 9.61 -23.02
#